data_AF-A0A160VIC1-F1
#
_entry.id   AF-A0A160VIC1-F1
#
_cell.length_a   1.000
_cell.length_b   1.000
_cell.length_c   1.000
_cell.angle_alpha   90.00
_cell.angle_beta   90.00
_cell.angle_gamma   90.00
#
_symmetry.space_group_name_H-M   'P 1'
#
loop_
_entity.id
_entity.type
_entity.pdbx_description
1 polymer ?
#
loop_
_entity_poly.entity_id
_entity_poly.type
_entity_poly.pdbx_seq_one_letter_code
_entity_poly.pdbx_strand_id
1 'polypeptide(L)'
;MKIKLHSRYIKIFSVISIAWAQQQYISPEDIKNEWRNYTSFQKQELVNFATFLYDEGFYERALLTYFQYLYKYPQTELEMAAYFQIAKCYEALENWDLARNYYDRILAEDEPESIAANAARYQLLYIALVNEEYPAVIDTTKNTDDPYELIFRAYAHFESLEFAEAQQAFQAAEAAFDHSHYSRGIRPWYSAIKTAQNAPLKEKTPALLSSLAPGGGFIYLKQTENAVGAMGASFLLYTAMFTMPSIAQKGGLSVMDSRQNIVPVSGDLVMQNGIFQSSLGYQIPDNLSLESKRSTVLIPPALIALGLYAGSMWKAVHDIDGSNRKLVKRFAGRVTSKLPIESFMDYNTPDFIIK
;
A
#
# COMPACT_ATOMS: atom_id res chain seq x y z
N MET A 1 -63.55 -41.39 57.75
CA MET A 1 -63.84 -41.53 56.30
C MET A 1 -63.54 -40.27 55.45
N LYS A 2 -62.94 -39.19 55.98
CA LYS A 2 -62.65 -37.96 55.21
C LYS A 2 -61.26 -37.92 54.52
N ILE A 3 -60.26 -38.61 55.06
CA ILE A 3 -58.87 -38.60 54.53
C ILE A 3 -58.74 -39.38 53.20
N LYS A 4 -59.50 -40.48 53.04
CA LYS A 4 -59.53 -41.25 51.77
C LYS A 4 -60.22 -40.50 50.62
N LEU A 5 -61.12 -39.55 50.92
CA LEU A 5 -61.82 -38.78 49.89
C LEU A 5 -60.88 -37.71 49.30
N HIS A 6 -60.16 -36.97 50.15
CA HIS A 6 -59.19 -35.94 49.71
C HIS A 6 -58.06 -36.49 48.84
N SER A 7 -57.52 -37.67 49.17
CA SER A 7 -56.51 -38.34 48.35
C SER A 7 -57.05 -38.76 46.97
N ARG A 8 -58.34 -39.10 46.86
CA ARG A 8 -58.99 -39.41 45.57
C ARG A 8 -59.17 -38.16 44.71
N TYR A 9 -59.59 -37.03 45.30
CA TYR A 9 -59.73 -35.77 44.55
C TYR A 9 -58.38 -35.24 44.05
N ILE A 10 -57.31 -35.34 44.85
CA ILE A 10 -55.96 -34.95 44.42
C ILE A 10 -55.51 -35.81 43.24
N LYS A 11 -55.69 -37.15 43.31
CA LYS A 11 -55.34 -38.05 42.19
C LYS A 11 -56.16 -37.75 40.93
N ILE A 12 -57.46 -37.46 41.06
CA ILE A 12 -58.33 -37.09 39.94
C ILE A 12 -57.87 -35.77 39.33
N PHE A 13 -57.56 -34.77 40.14
CA PHE A 13 -57.07 -33.47 39.67
C PHE A 13 -55.73 -33.63 38.94
N SER A 14 -54.80 -34.43 39.48
CA SER A 14 -53.52 -34.73 38.80
C SER A 14 -53.71 -35.45 37.46
N VAL A 15 -54.64 -36.39 37.35
CA VAL A 15 -54.93 -37.10 36.09
C VAL A 15 -55.57 -36.16 35.07
N ILE A 16 -56.44 -35.25 35.50
CA ILE A 16 -57.03 -34.23 34.63
C ILE A 16 -55.93 -33.25 34.18
N SER A 17 -55.04 -32.79 35.06
CA SER A 17 -53.94 -31.90 34.65
C SER A 17 -53.00 -32.54 33.62
N ILE A 18 -52.74 -33.84 33.71
CA ILE A 18 -51.90 -34.57 32.73
C ILE A 18 -52.63 -34.75 31.40
N ALA A 19 -53.95 -34.99 31.41
CA ALA A 19 -54.75 -35.15 30.20
C ALA A 19 -54.93 -33.84 29.41
N TRP A 20 -54.83 -32.69 30.06
CA TRP A 20 -54.90 -31.36 29.43
C TRP A 20 -53.53 -30.74 29.14
N ALA A 21 -52.43 -31.38 29.59
CA ALA A 21 -51.06 -30.93 29.33
C ALA A 21 -50.48 -31.43 28.01
N GLN A 22 -51.11 -32.42 27.36
CA GLN A 22 -50.71 -32.92 26.04
C GLN A 22 -51.59 -32.28 24.97
N GLN A 23 -50.99 -31.57 24.01
CA GLN A 23 -51.68 -31.14 22.79
C GLN A 23 -52.23 -32.38 22.08
N GLN A 24 -53.56 -32.50 21.99
CA GLN A 24 -54.19 -33.56 21.22
C GLN A 24 -54.17 -33.19 19.74
N TYR A 25 -53.33 -33.86 18.97
CA TYR A 25 -53.37 -33.82 17.51
C TYR A 25 -54.59 -34.60 17.02
N ILE A 26 -55.56 -33.90 16.42
CA ILE A 26 -56.82 -34.51 15.98
C ILE A 26 -56.66 -35.02 14.53
N SER A 27 -55.77 -34.41 13.75
CA SER A 27 -55.47 -34.79 12.38
C SER A 27 -53.97 -34.66 12.05
N PRO A 28 -53.49 -35.37 11.01
CA PRO A 28 -52.15 -35.15 10.46
C PRO A 28 -51.90 -33.70 10.01
N GLU A 29 -52.96 -32.95 9.68
CA GLU A 29 -52.84 -31.54 9.29
C GLU A 29 -52.52 -30.61 10.47
N ASP A 30 -52.97 -30.95 11.68
CA ASP A 30 -52.62 -30.18 12.89
C ASP A 30 -51.12 -30.27 13.20
N ILE A 31 -50.54 -31.46 13.00
CA ILE A 31 -49.09 -31.69 13.14
C ILE A 31 -48.34 -30.90 12.06
N LYS A 32 -48.78 -30.96 10.80
CA LYS A 32 -48.14 -30.21 9.70
C LYS A 32 -48.18 -28.71 9.94
N ASN A 33 -49.29 -28.17 10.43
CA ASN A 33 -49.43 -26.74 10.72
C ASN A 33 -48.53 -26.30 11.87
N GLU A 34 -48.48 -27.06 12.97
CA GLU A 34 -47.58 -26.75 14.08
C GLU A 34 -46.09 -26.88 13.67
N TRP A 35 -45.73 -27.92 12.93
CA TRP A 35 -44.37 -28.09 12.42
C TRP A 35 -43.99 -27.01 11.41
N ARG A 36 -44.93 -26.57 10.58
CA ARG A 36 -44.74 -25.42 9.68
C ARG A 36 -44.46 -24.14 10.47
N ASN A 37 -45.17 -23.92 11.57
CA ASN A 37 -44.95 -22.76 12.44
C ASN A 37 -43.61 -22.84 13.19
N TYR A 38 -43.22 -24.01 13.71
CA TYR A 38 -41.91 -24.18 14.33
C TYR A 38 -40.77 -24.00 13.34
N THR A 39 -40.90 -24.52 12.12
CA THR A 39 -39.87 -24.38 11.09
C THR A 39 -39.77 -22.96 10.56
N SER A 40 -40.88 -22.21 10.47
CA SER A 40 -40.85 -20.78 10.13
C SER A 40 -40.24 -19.93 11.25
N PHE A 41 -40.56 -20.22 12.51
CA PHE A 41 -39.94 -19.55 13.66
C PHE A 41 -38.42 -19.79 13.70
N GLN A 42 -37.99 -21.04 13.55
CA GLN A 42 -36.56 -21.38 13.51
C GLN A 42 -35.83 -20.71 12.35
N LYS A 43 -36.49 -20.58 11.19
CA LYS A 43 -35.94 -19.85 10.03
C LYS A 43 -35.75 -18.37 10.37
N GLN A 44 -36.75 -17.73 10.96
CA GLN A 44 -36.67 -16.33 11.39
C GLN A 44 -35.56 -16.10 12.41
N GLU A 45 -35.49 -16.94 13.44
CA GLU A 45 -34.45 -16.84 14.46
C GLU A 45 -33.06 -16.99 13.85
N LEU A 46 -32.89 -17.91 12.89
CA LEU A 46 -31.61 -18.09 12.20
C LEU A 46 -31.22 -16.85 11.38
N VAL A 47 -32.18 -16.23 10.68
CA VAL A 47 -31.97 -14.99 9.92
C VAL A 47 -31.58 -13.85 10.87
N ASN A 48 -32.38 -13.61 11.91
CA ASN A 48 -32.13 -12.55 12.90
C ASN A 48 -30.78 -12.73 13.59
N PHE A 49 -30.42 -13.98 13.95
CA PHE A 49 -29.16 -14.28 14.60
C PHE A 49 -27.97 -14.06 13.68
N ALA A 50 -28.08 -14.41 12.39
CA ALA A 50 -27.03 -14.14 11.41
C ALA A 50 -26.79 -12.64 11.23
N THR A 51 -27.86 -11.86 11.10
CA THR A 51 -27.79 -10.39 11.01
C THR A 51 -27.14 -9.79 12.26
N PHE A 52 -27.57 -10.22 13.45
CA PHE A 52 -26.97 -9.78 14.71
C PHE A 52 -25.47 -10.08 14.79
N LEU A 53 -25.05 -11.29 14.41
CA LEU A 53 -23.62 -11.63 14.41
C LEU A 53 -22.80 -10.78 13.45
N TYR A 54 -23.36 -10.46 12.29
CA TYR A 54 -22.72 -9.58 11.30
C TYR A 54 -22.58 -8.16 11.84
N ASP A 55 -23.66 -7.59 12.38
CA ASP A 55 -23.68 -6.22 12.93
C ASP A 55 -22.73 -6.05 14.12
N GLU A 56 -22.56 -7.08 14.94
CA GLU A 56 -21.59 -7.12 16.04
C GLU A 56 -20.15 -7.39 15.59
N GLY A 57 -19.91 -7.59 14.29
CA GLY A 57 -18.58 -7.82 13.72
C GLY A 57 -18.03 -9.24 13.90
N PHE A 58 -18.85 -10.20 14.31
CA PHE A 58 -18.46 -11.61 14.44
C PHE A 58 -18.54 -12.34 13.09
N TYR A 59 -17.82 -11.86 12.07
CA TYR A 59 -17.95 -12.29 10.68
C TYR A 59 -17.74 -13.80 10.46
N GLU A 60 -16.78 -14.43 11.15
CA GLU A 60 -16.56 -15.88 11.06
C GLU A 60 -17.76 -16.69 11.56
N ARG A 61 -18.41 -16.23 12.63
CA ARG A 61 -19.61 -16.88 13.18
C ARG A 61 -20.84 -16.60 12.33
N ALA A 62 -20.93 -15.39 11.79
CA ALA A 62 -21.97 -15.02 10.84
C ALA A 62 -21.89 -15.91 9.60
N LEU A 63 -20.70 -16.13 9.04
CA LEU A 63 -20.46 -17.07 7.92
C LEU A 63 -21.01 -18.46 8.18
N LEU A 64 -20.67 -19.07 9.33
CA LEU A 64 -21.18 -20.39 9.70
C LEU A 64 -22.72 -20.42 9.73
N THR A 65 -23.32 -19.33 10.20
CA THR A 65 -24.78 -19.19 10.31
C THR A 65 -25.44 -19.03 8.94
N TYR A 66 -24.84 -18.24 8.03
CA TYR A 66 -25.30 -18.12 6.65
C TYR A 66 -25.16 -19.42 5.86
N PHE A 67 -24.06 -20.15 6.01
CA PHE A 67 -23.91 -21.49 5.41
C PHE A 67 -24.94 -22.47 5.97
N GLN A 68 -25.19 -22.42 7.27
CA GLN A 68 -26.25 -23.22 7.89
C GLN A 68 -27.63 -22.87 7.32
N TYR A 69 -27.91 -21.58 7.08
CA TYR A 69 -29.14 -21.13 6.44
C TYR A 69 -29.30 -21.71 5.04
N LEU A 70 -28.27 -21.55 4.18
CA LEU A 70 -28.28 -22.09 2.81
C LEU A 70 -28.44 -23.61 2.77
N TYR A 71 -27.81 -24.33 3.70
CA TYR A 71 -27.95 -25.78 3.80
C TYR A 71 -29.36 -26.22 4.22
N LYS A 72 -29.98 -25.51 5.17
CA LYS A 72 -31.30 -25.86 5.72
C LYS A 72 -32.46 -25.39 4.84
N TYR A 73 -32.29 -24.28 4.13
CA TYR A 73 -33.33 -23.59 3.37
C TYR A 73 -32.86 -23.23 1.94
N PRO A 74 -32.52 -24.23 1.11
CA PRO A 74 -32.08 -23.98 -0.27
C PRO A 74 -33.20 -23.43 -1.16
N GLN A 75 -32.87 -22.71 -2.24
CA GLN A 75 -33.82 -22.22 -3.25
C GLN A 75 -34.92 -21.32 -2.66
N THR A 76 -34.57 -20.54 -1.64
CA THR A 76 -35.47 -19.56 -1.03
C THR A 76 -35.22 -18.17 -1.60
N GLU A 77 -36.20 -17.28 -1.48
CA GLU A 77 -36.08 -15.87 -1.91
C GLU A 77 -34.88 -15.12 -1.28
N LEU A 78 -34.38 -15.59 -0.14
CA LEU A 78 -33.23 -15.02 0.55
C LEU A 78 -31.90 -15.68 0.17
N GLU A 79 -31.86 -16.60 -0.78
CA GLU A 79 -30.63 -17.29 -1.18
C GLU A 79 -29.57 -16.30 -1.70
N MET A 80 -29.95 -15.40 -2.63
CA MET A 80 -29.02 -14.39 -3.14
C MET A 80 -28.61 -13.38 -2.07
N ALA A 81 -29.53 -13.03 -1.16
CA ALA A 81 -29.19 -12.21 0.00
C ALA A 81 -28.19 -12.93 0.92
N ALA A 82 -28.32 -14.24 1.14
CA ALA A 82 -27.36 -15.01 1.92
C ALA A 82 -25.98 -15.06 1.26
N TYR A 83 -25.90 -15.32 -0.06
CA TYR A 83 -24.63 -15.26 -0.78
C TYR A 83 -23.99 -13.89 -0.70
N PHE A 84 -24.77 -12.82 -0.82
CA PHE A 84 -24.28 -11.46 -0.71
C PHE A 84 -23.70 -11.19 0.69
N GLN A 85 -24.40 -11.59 1.75
CA GLN A 85 -23.91 -11.45 3.12
C GLN A 85 -22.65 -12.30 3.40
N ILE A 86 -22.56 -13.50 2.83
CA ILE A 86 -21.35 -14.33 2.89
C ILE A 86 -20.17 -13.60 2.24
N ALA A 87 -20.37 -13.01 1.06
CA ALA A 87 -19.34 -12.24 0.37
C ALA A 87 -18.91 -11.02 1.21
N LYS A 88 -19.86 -10.29 1.82
CA LYS A 88 -19.57 -9.18 2.74
C LYS A 88 -18.78 -9.62 3.98
N CYS A 89 -19.08 -10.78 4.56
CA CYS A 89 -18.26 -11.32 5.64
C CYS A 89 -16.83 -11.59 5.19
N TYR A 90 -16.63 -12.16 3.98
CA TYR A 90 -15.29 -12.39 3.45
C TYR A 90 -14.54 -11.08 3.15
N GLU A 91 -15.21 -10.04 2.65
CA GLU A 91 -14.61 -8.71 2.53
C GLU A 91 -14.15 -8.16 3.88
N ALA A 92 -14.98 -8.28 4.91
CA ALA A 92 -14.66 -7.80 6.26
C ALA A 92 -13.50 -8.58 6.91
N LEU A 93 -13.26 -9.81 6.43
CA LEU A 93 -12.10 -10.65 6.79
C LEU A 93 -10.90 -10.47 5.84
N GLU A 94 -10.97 -9.50 4.91
CA GLU A 94 -9.96 -9.22 3.87
C GLU A 94 -9.64 -10.43 2.97
N ASN A 95 -10.58 -11.38 2.86
CA ASN A 95 -10.46 -12.53 1.97
C ASN A 95 -11.11 -12.23 0.62
N TRP A 96 -10.43 -11.42 -0.17
CA TRP A 96 -10.94 -10.88 -1.44
C TRP A 96 -11.29 -11.98 -2.45
N ASP A 97 -10.51 -13.06 -2.53
CA ASP A 97 -10.73 -14.13 -3.50
C ASP A 97 -12.05 -14.87 -3.24
N LEU A 98 -12.32 -15.19 -1.97
CA LEU A 98 -13.59 -15.82 -1.61
C LEU A 98 -14.76 -14.85 -1.77
N ALA A 99 -14.60 -13.59 -1.37
CA ALA A 99 -15.62 -12.57 -1.58
C ALA A 99 -16.03 -12.48 -3.06
N ARG A 100 -15.05 -12.35 -3.97
CA ARG A 100 -15.30 -12.31 -5.42
C ARG A 100 -16.07 -13.55 -5.91
N ASN A 101 -15.65 -14.74 -5.48
CA ASN A 101 -16.29 -15.99 -5.89
C ASN A 101 -17.80 -16.03 -5.54
N TYR A 102 -18.17 -15.55 -4.35
CA TYR A 102 -19.59 -15.47 -3.97
C TYR A 102 -20.36 -14.38 -4.74
N TYR A 103 -19.73 -13.25 -5.08
CA TYR A 103 -20.38 -12.27 -5.97
C TYR A 103 -20.54 -12.76 -7.40
N ASP A 104 -19.51 -13.38 -7.97
CA ASP A 104 -19.56 -14.00 -9.30
C ASP A 104 -20.64 -15.07 -9.36
N ARG A 105 -20.84 -15.80 -8.26
CA ARG A 105 -21.92 -16.77 -8.13
C ARG A 105 -23.30 -16.12 -8.19
N ILE A 106 -23.51 -14.99 -7.52
CA ILE A 106 -24.77 -14.23 -7.63
C ILE A 106 -25.01 -13.81 -9.09
N LEU A 107 -23.98 -13.30 -9.76
CA LEU A 107 -24.06 -12.90 -11.17
C LEU A 107 -24.36 -14.07 -12.12
N ALA A 108 -23.96 -15.29 -11.76
CA ALA A 108 -24.18 -16.49 -12.56
C ALA A 108 -25.56 -17.14 -12.31
N GLU A 109 -26.09 -17.04 -11.09
CA GLU A 109 -27.33 -17.71 -10.68
C GLU A 109 -28.57 -16.81 -10.72
N ASP A 110 -28.42 -15.48 -10.60
CA ASP A 110 -29.53 -14.53 -10.56
C ASP A 110 -29.76 -13.79 -11.90
N GLU A 111 -30.86 -13.04 -12.00
CA GLU A 111 -31.17 -12.25 -13.19
C GLU A 111 -30.21 -11.05 -13.35
N PRO A 112 -29.69 -10.74 -14.57
CA PRO A 112 -28.64 -9.73 -14.80
C PRO A 112 -28.91 -8.29 -14.31
N GLU A 113 -30.16 -7.94 -14.03
CA GLU A 113 -30.59 -6.62 -13.55
C GLU A 113 -31.28 -6.67 -12.17
N SER A 114 -31.21 -7.82 -11.48
CA SER A 114 -31.76 -7.94 -10.14
C SER A 114 -31.02 -7.01 -9.16
N ILE A 115 -31.65 -6.74 -8.01
CA ILE A 115 -31.02 -5.98 -6.94
C ILE A 115 -29.72 -6.67 -6.47
N ALA A 116 -29.73 -8.00 -6.37
CA ALA A 116 -28.55 -8.74 -5.92
C ALA A 116 -27.44 -8.73 -6.96
N ALA A 117 -27.78 -8.89 -8.25
CA ALA A 117 -26.81 -8.86 -9.34
C ALA A 117 -26.15 -7.49 -9.48
N ASN A 118 -26.93 -6.39 -9.45
CA ASN A 118 -26.39 -5.04 -9.49
C ASN A 118 -25.49 -4.77 -8.27
N ALA A 119 -25.95 -5.11 -7.06
CA ALA A 119 -25.17 -4.94 -5.85
C ALA A 119 -23.86 -5.74 -5.89
N ALA A 120 -23.89 -7.00 -6.35
CA ALA A 120 -22.70 -7.84 -6.51
C ALA A 120 -21.72 -7.24 -7.52
N ARG A 121 -22.21 -6.74 -8.65
CA ARG A 121 -21.39 -6.07 -9.68
C ARG A 121 -20.67 -4.84 -9.11
N TYR A 122 -21.37 -3.99 -8.38
CA TYR A 122 -20.75 -2.82 -7.75
C TYR A 122 -19.73 -3.21 -6.67
N GLN A 123 -19.98 -4.27 -5.89
CA GLN A 123 -19.00 -4.76 -4.90
C GLN A 123 -17.75 -5.34 -5.57
N LEU A 124 -17.88 -6.05 -6.70
CA LEU A 124 -16.72 -6.50 -7.48
C LEU A 124 -15.87 -5.33 -7.98
N LEU A 125 -16.50 -4.25 -8.45
CA LEU A 125 -15.79 -3.02 -8.84
C LEU A 125 -15.10 -2.36 -7.65
N TYR A 126 -15.74 -2.34 -6.48
CA TYR A 126 -15.14 -1.86 -5.25
C TYR A 126 -13.90 -2.67 -4.85
N ILE A 127 -13.99 -4.01 -4.86
CA ILE A 127 -12.86 -4.90 -4.58
C ILE A 127 -11.71 -4.66 -5.56
N ALA A 128 -12.00 -4.52 -6.86
CA ALA A 128 -10.99 -4.22 -7.87
C ALA A 128 -10.32 -2.87 -7.63
N LEU A 129 -11.09 -1.84 -7.23
CA LEU A 129 -10.57 -0.52 -6.91
C LEU A 129 -9.63 -0.55 -5.69
N VAL A 130 -10.05 -1.23 -4.61
CA VAL A 130 -9.26 -1.38 -3.38
C VAL A 130 -7.96 -2.14 -3.63
N ASN A 131 -7.98 -3.13 -4.53
CA ASN A 131 -6.79 -3.91 -4.91
C ASN A 131 -5.91 -3.21 -5.97
N GLU A 132 -6.15 -1.94 -6.27
CA GLU A 132 -5.45 -1.14 -7.29
C GLU A 132 -5.54 -1.75 -8.72
N GLU A 133 -6.56 -2.54 -9.01
CA GLU A 133 -6.83 -3.18 -10.31
C GLU A 133 -7.56 -2.21 -11.26
N TYR A 134 -7.08 -0.97 -11.36
CA TYR A 134 -7.75 0.11 -12.11
C TYR A 134 -8.05 -0.22 -13.58
N PRO A 135 -7.15 -0.87 -14.35
CA PRO A 135 -7.46 -1.25 -15.74
C PRO A 135 -8.68 -2.16 -15.85
N ALA A 136 -8.86 -3.11 -14.92
CA ALA A 136 -10.00 -4.01 -14.92
C ALA A 136 -11.32 -3.26 -14.66
N VAL A 137 -11.31 -2.28 -13.74
CA VAL A 137 -12.46 -1.40 -13.49
C VAL A 137 -12.81 -0.61 -14.76
N ILE A 138 -11.82 0.01 -15.40
CA ILE A 138 -12.00 0.83 -16.61
C ILE A 138 -12.55 -0.01 -17.77
N ASP A 139 -11.99 -1.20 -18.00
CA ASP A 139 -12.41 -2.09 -19.09
C ASP A 139 -13.85 -2.60 -18.89
N THR A 140 -14.18 -3.01 -17.66
CA THR A 140 -15.52 -3.51 -17.31
C THR A 140 -16.60 -2.43 -17.47
N THR A 141 -16.25 -1.18 -17.17
CA THR A 141 -17.20 -0.04 -17.14
C THR A 141 -17.17 0.82 -18.40
N LYS A 142 -16.47 0.41 -19.47
CA LYS A 142 -16.20 1.29 -20.62
C LYS A 142 -17.46 1.74 -21.38
N ASN A 143 -18.45 0.86 -21.52
CA ASN A 143 -19.65 1.08 -22.33
C ASN A 143 -20.94 1.12 -21.50
N THR A 144 -20.81 1.46 -20.21
CA THR A 144 -21.95 1.54 -19.29
C THR A 144 -22.48 2.96 -19.21
N ASP A 145 -23.80 3.06 -19.03
CA ASP A 145 -24.51 4.29 -18.69
C ASP A 145 -24.95 4.27 -17.20
N ASP A 146 -24.62 3.21 -16.46
CA ASP A 146 -24.95 3.07 -15.05
C ASP A 146 -24.21 4.12 -14.19
N PRO A 147 -24.92 4.95 -13.43
CA PRO A 147 -24.30 6.08 -12.72
C PRO A 147 -23.29 5.63 -11.64
N TYR A 148 -23.49 4.48 -11.00
CA TYR A 148 -22.55 3.96 -10.00
C TYR A 148 -21.28 3.44 -10.66
N GLU A 149 -21.40 2.67 -11.75
CA GLU A 149 -20.24 2.20 -12.51
C GLU A 149 -19.40 3.37 -13.08
N LEU A 150 -20.06 4.44 -13.51
CA LEU A 150 -19.41 5.68 -13.93
C LEU A 150 -18.57 6.31 -12.80
N ILE A 151 -19.03 6.25 -11.55
CA ILE A 151 -18.26 6.70 -10.39
C ILE A 151 -17.03 5.82 -10.19
N PHE A 152 -17.16 4.49 -10.20
CA PHE A 152 -16.01 3.59 -10.07
C PHE A 152 -14.96 3.85 -11.16
N ARG A 153 -15.41 4.04 -12.41
CA ARG A 153 -14.55 4.42 -13.54
C ARG A 153 -13.84 5.74 -13.31
N ALA A 154 -14.54 6.74 -12.79
CA ALA A 154 -13.96 8.05 -12.49
C ALA A 154 -12.86 7.97 -11.42
N TYR A 155 -13.09 7.20 -10.36
CA TYR A 155 -12.09 6.95 -9.32
C TYR A 155 -10.87 6.19 -9.88
N ALA A 156 -11.09 5.16 -10.71
CA ALA A 156 -10.02 4.38 -11.32
C ALA A 156 -9.10 5.23 -12.23
N HIS A 157 -9.69 6.09 -13.07
CA HIS A 157 -8.93 7.05 -13.87
C HIS A 157 -8.19 8.07 -12.99
N PHE A 158 -8.82 8.57 -11.93
CA PHE A 158 -8.21 9.55 -11.03
C PHE A 158 -6.96 9.00 -10.32
N GLU A 159 -7.05 7.77 -9.78
CA GLU A 159 -5.90 7.09 -9.16
C GLU A 159 -4.83 6.69 -10.17
N SER A 160 -5.23 6.42 -11.42
CA SER A 160 -4.32 6.21 -12.56
C SER A 160 -3.64 7.50 -13.06
N LEU A 161 -4.02 8.66 -12.50
CA LEU A 161 -3.55 10.02 -12.87
C LEU A 161 -4.06 10.50 -14.24
N GLU A 162 -5.10 9.87 -14.76
CA GLU A 162 -5.79 10.17 -16.01
C GLU A 162 -6.92 11.18 -15.74
N PHE A 163 -6.52 12.40 -15.41
CA PHE A 163 -7.43 13.40 -14.85
C PHE A 163 -8.51 13.91 -15.81
N ALA A 164 -8.25 13.87 -17.12
CA ALA A 164 -9.23 14.31 -18.11
C ALA A 164 -10.36 13.28 -18.25
N GLU A 165 -9.99 12.01 -18.30
CA GLU A 165 -10.87 10.85 -18.35
C GLU A 165 -11.67 10.73 -17.04
N ALA A 166 -11.03 10.93 -15.90
CA ALA A 166 -11.71 11.01 -14.60
C ALA A 166 -12.76 12.11 -14.58
N GLN A 167 -12.43 13.30 -15.10
CA GLN A 167 -13.37 14.42 -15.17
C GLN A 167 -14.58 14.10 -16.05
N GLN A 168 -14.35 13.50 -17.22
CA GLN A 168 -15.43 13.09 -18.13
C GLN A 168 -16.34 12.05 -17.49
N ALA A 169 -15.77 11.05 -16.80
CA ALA A 169 -16.55 10.03 -16.11
C ALA A 169 -17.39 10.63 -14.95
N PHE A 170 -16.83 11.55 -14.16
CA PHE A 170 -17.61 12.27 -13.12
C PHE A 170 -18.73 13.12 -13.72
N GLN A 171 -18.49 13.80 -14.85
CA GLN A 171 -19.53 14.57 -15.54
C GLN A 171 -20.65 13.68 -16.07
N ALA A 172 -20.30 12.53 -16.65
CA ALA A 172 -21.26 11.55 -17.10
C ALA A 172 -22.07 10.98 -15.93
N ALA A 173 -21.43 10.63 -14.82
CA ALA A 173 -22.10 10.15 -13.61
C ALA A 173 -23.05 11.21 -13.03
N GLU A 174 -22.61 12.47 -12.93
CA GLU A 174 -23.43 13.58 -12.43
C GLU A 174 -24.70 13.78 -13.29
N ALA A 175 -24.55 13.69 -14.61
CA ALA A 175 -25.67 13.78 -15.54
C ALA A 175 -26.60 12.57 -15.48
N ALA A 176 -26.06 11.35 -15.32
CA ALA A 176 -26.83 10.11 -15.24
C ALA A 176 -27.62 10.00 -13.92
N PHE A 177 -27.06 10.46 -12.80
CA PHE A 177 -27.77 10.51 -11.52
C PHE A 177 -28.91 11.53 -11.52
N ASP A 178 -28.74 12.66 -12.21
CA ASP A 178 -29.69 13.79 -12.27
C ASP A 178 -30.29 14.20 -10.90
N HIS A 179 -29.48 14.12 -9.84
CA HIS A 179 -29.95 14.33 -8.48
C HIS A 179 -28.97 15.15 -7.64
N SER A 180 -29.51 16.15 -6.92
CA SER A 180 -28.71 17.12 -6.17
C SER A 180 -27.85 16.51 -5.05
N HIS A 181 -28.19 15.31 -4.56
CA HIS A 181 -27.35 14.58 -3.60
C HIS A 181 -25.98 14.26 -4.21
N TYR A 182 -25.96 13.58 -5.36
CA TYR A 182 -24.74 13.14 -6.02
C TYR A 182 -23.96 14.30 -6.62
N SER A 183 -24.62 15.31 -7.19
CA SER A 183 -23.94 16.53 -7.65
C SER A 183 -23.13 17.20 -6.53
N ARG A 184 -23.64 17.21 -5.29
CA ARG A 184 -22.89 17.77 -4.15
C ARG A 184 -21.67 16.91 -3.79
N GLY A 185 -21.77 15.59 -3.89
CA GLY A 185 -20.65 14.67 -3.69
C GLY A 185 -19.59 14.76 -4.79
N ILE A 186 -19.99 14.99 -6.04
CA ILE A 186 -19.09 15.03 -7.21
C ILE A 186 -18.36 16.37 -7.30
N ARG A 187 -18.99 17.50 -6.99
CA ARG A 187 -18.37 18.85 -7.13
C ARG A 187 -16.96 19.01 -6.55
N PRO A 188 -16.65 18.51 -5.33
CA PRO A 188 -15.28 18.53 -4.80
C PRO A 188 -14.24 17.89 -5.73
N TRP A 189 -14.61 16.87 -6.49
CA TRP A 189 -13.73 16.20 -7.45
C TRP A 189 -13.28 17.10 -8.58
N TYR A 190 -14.15 17.97 -9.11
CA TYR A 190 -13.74 18.94 -10.13
C TYR A 190 -12.64 19.89 -9.63
N SER A 191 -12.75 20.33 -8.38
CA SER A 191 -11.70 21.15 -7.76
C SER A 191 -10.41 20.35 -7.56
N ALA A 192 -10.51 19.10 -7.11
CA ALA A 192 -9.36 18.23 -6.91
C ALA A 192 -8.62 17.93 -8.23
N ILE A 193 -9.37 17.59 -9.28
CA ILE A 193 -8.86 17.35 -10.64
C ILE A 193 -8.16 18.60 -11.18
N LYS A 194 -8.82 19.77 -11.10
CA LYS A 194 -8.22 21.04 -11.52
C LYS A 194 -6.94 21.35 -10.73
N THR A 195 -6.91 21.05 -9.44
CA THR A 195 -5.72 21.23 -8.61
C THR A 195 -4.60 20.29 -9.02
N ALA A 196 -4.92 19.03 -9.35
CA ALA A 196 -3.95 18.05 -9.80
C ALA A 196 -3.34 18.42 -11.17
N GLN A 197 -4.17 18.85 -12.12
CA GLN A 197 -3.76 19.30 -13.45
C GLN A 197 -2.86 20.54 -13.39
N ASN A 198 -3.10 21.43 -12.41
CA ASN A 198 -2.32 22.66 -12.21
C ASN A 198 -1.24 22.52 -11.12
N ALA A 199 -0.92 21.30 -10.69
CA ALA A 199 0.04 21.09 -9.62
C ALA A 199 1.44 21.61 -10.04
N PRO A 200 2.16 22.35 -9.17
CA PRO A 200 3.48 22.86 -9.51
C PRO A 200 4.46 21.68 -9.62
N LEU A 201 4.74 21.27 -10.86
CA LEU A 201 5.69 20.22 -11.17
C LEU A 201 7.12 20.73 -11.03
N LYS A 202 8.03 19.84 -10.65
CA LYS A 202 9.45 20.16 -10.58
C LYS A 202 10.02 20.28 -11.98
N GLU A 203 10.71 21.38 -12.24
CA GLU A 203 11.35 21.65 -13.52
C GLU A 203 12.80 21.13 -13.61
N LYS A 204 13.29 21.01 -14.85
CA LYS A 204 14.66 20.58 -15.16
C LYS A 204 15.72 21.61 -14.80
N THR A 205 15.45 22.90 -15.02
CA THR A 205 16.44 23.95 -14.79
C THR A 205 16.77 24.15 -13.30
N PRO A 206 15.83 24.20 -12.33
CA PRO A 206 16.19 24.35 -10.93
C PRO A 206 16.79 23.07 -10.37
N ALA A 207 16.40 21.90 -10.86
CA ALA A 207 17.04 20.63 -10.50
C ALA A 207 18.51 20.61 -10.95
N LEU A 208 18.77 21.03 -12.19
CA LEU A 208 20.11 21.16 -12.76
C LEU A 208 20.97 22.14 -11.96
N LEU A 209 20.45 23.34 -11.66
CA LEU A 209 21.14 24.35 -10.86
C LEU A 209 21.38 23.89 -9.42
N SER A 210 20.40 23.20 -8.81
CA SER A 210 20.58 22.64 -7.46
C SER A 210 21.63 21.52 -7.45
N SER A 211 21.84 20.85 -8.58
CA SER A 211 22.87 19.80 -8.72
C SER A 211 24.29 20.36 -8.79
N LEU A 212 24.46 21.70 -8.82
CA LEU A 212 25.75 22.39 -8.62
C LEU A 212 26.27 22.32 -7.18
N ALA A 213 25.51 21.72 -6.26
CA ALA A 213 26.02 21.24 -4.99
C ALA A 213 25.86 19.71 -4.96
N PRO A 214 26.84 18.95 -4.41
CA PRO A 214 26.70 17.51 -4.25
C PRO A 214 25.37 17.13 -3.59
N GLY A 215 24.56 16.32 -4.27
CA GLY A 215 23.25 15.89 -3.77
C GLY A 215 22.13 16.94 -3.80
N GLY A 216 22.40 18.20 -4.17
CA GLY A 216 21.41 19.27 -4.15
C GLY A 216 20.25 19.07 -5.15
N GLY A 217 20.52 18.48 -6.33
CA GLY A 217 19.47 18.05 -7.26
C GLY A 217 18.51 17.04 -6.64
N PHE A 218 19.04 16.05 -5.92
CA PHE A 218 18.24 15.06 -5.20
C PHE A 218 17.46 15.67 -4.03
N ILE A 219 18.03 16.65 -3.31
CA ILE A 219 17.32 17.41 -2.28
C ILE A 219 16.13 18.16 -2.87
N TYR A 220 16.33 18.88 -3.97
CA TYR A 220 15.25 19.55 -4.71
C TYR A 220 14.16 18.54 -5.11
N LEU A 221 14.55 17.34 -5.53
CA LEU A 221 13.65 16.23 -5.85
C LEU A 221 13.03 15.54 -4.63
N LYS A 222 13.43 15.88 -3.41
CA LYS A 222 13.04 15.21 -2.14
C LYS A 222 13.43 13.71 -2.13
N GLN A 223 14.57 13.37 -2.73
CA GLN A 223 15.17 12.04 -2.73
C GLN A 223 16.30 11.99 -1.70
N THR A 224 15.95 11.71 -0.44
CA THR A 224 16.90 11.78 0.69
C THR A 224 18.03 10.76 0.60
N GLU A 225 17.75 9.52 0.20
CA GLU A 225 18.76 8.47 0.08
C GLU A 225 19.81 8.81 -0.98
N ASN A 226 19.35 9.19 -2.18
CA ASN A 226 20.24 9.61 -3.28
C ASN A 226 21.04 10.87 -2.90
N ALA A 227 20.42 11.82 -2.19
CA ALA A 227 21.10 13.01 -1.70
C ALA A 227 22.22 12.66 -0.71
N VAL A 228 21.93 11.85 0.31
CA VAL A 228 22.91 11.43 1.32
C VAL A 228 24.05 10.64 0.66
N GLY A 229 23.74 9.73 -0.26
CA GLY A 229 24.74 8.98 -1.01
C GLY A 229 25.68 9.89 -1.82
N ALA A 230 25.13 10.84 -2.58
CA ALA A 230 25.91 11.78 -3.37
C ALA A 230 26.76 12.74 -2.50
N MET A 231 26.18 13.26 -1.41
CA MET A 231 26.89 14.12 -0.46
C MET A 231 28.02 13.38 0.25
N GLY A 232 27.74 12.18 0.75
CA GLY A 232 28.72 11.34 1.45
C GLY A 232 29.89 10.93 0.55
N ALA A 233 29.61 10.47 -0.67
CA ALA A 233 30.64 10.12 -1.65
C ALA A 233 31.52 11.33 -2.00
N SER A 234 30.90 12.50 -2.21
CA SER A 234 31.63 13.73 -2.52
C SER A 234 32.48 14.18 -1.34
N PHE A 235 31.95 14.12 -0.11
CA PHE A 235 32.70 14.42 1.11
C PHE A 235 33.92 13.52 1.23
N LEU A 236 33.75 12.20 1.09
CA LEU A 236 34.87 11.25 1.16
C LEU A 236 35.93 11.53 0.09
N LEU A 237 35.54 11.82 -1.15
CA LEU A 237 36.49 12.15 -2.21
C LEU A 237 37.24 13.45 -1.95
N TYR A 238 36.55 14.51 -1.52
CA TYR A 238 37.22 15.75 -1.17
C TYR A 238 38.16 15.56 0.02
N THR A 239 37.73 14.85 1.07
CA THR A 239 38.62 14.54 2.20
C THR A 239 39.85 13.78 1.71
N ALA A 240 39.69 12.74 0.89
CA ALA A 240 40.82 12.00 0.32
C ALA A 240 41.75 12.90 -0.51
N MET A 241 41.21 13.82 -1.32
CA MET A 241 42.01 14.77 -2.10
C MET A 241 42.77 15.77 -1.22
N PHE A 242 42.18 16.23 -0.11
CA PHE A 242 42.82 17.16 0.83
C PHE A 242 43.80 16.47 1.78
N THR A 243 43.56 15.20 2.14
CA THR A 243 44.44 14.42 3.02
C THR A 243 45.50 13.64 2.26
N MET A 244 45.40 13.54 0.91
CA MET A 244 46.49 13.05 0.09
C MET A 244 47.69 13.93 0.35
N PRO A 245 48.77 13.41 0.97
CA PRO A 245 49.96 14.21 1.14
C PRO A 245 50.42 14.59 -0.26
N SER A 246 50.66 15.87 -0.50
CA SER A 246 51.68 16.22 -1.48
C SER A 246 52.87 15.34 -1.09
N ILE A 247 53.28 14.39 -1.92
CA ILE A 247 54.56 13.71 -1.75
C ILE A 247 55.65 14.73 -2.09
N ALA A 248 55.66 15.84 -1.37
CA ALA A 248 56.84 16.60 -1.05
C ALA A 248 57.51 15.77 0.05
N GLN A 249 58.18 14.70 -0.37
CA GLN A 249 59.15 14.04 0.47
C GLN A 249 60.31 15.04 0.66
N LYS A 250 60.10 16.10 1.46
CA LYS A 250 61.18 16.91 2.03
C LYS A 250 61.81 16.08 3.15
N GLY A 251 62.41 14.99 2.73
CA GLY A 251 63.21 14.09 3.52
C GLY A 251 64.17 13.53 2.51
N GLY A 252 65.35 14.15 2.41
CA GLY A 252 66.48 13.46 1.81
C GLY A 252 66.54 12.10 2.51
N LEU A 253 66.57 11.02 1.73
CA LEU A 253 67.00 9.74 2.26
C LEU A 253 68.41 9.97 2.80
N SER A 254 68.53 10.20 4.10
CA SER A 254 69.81 10.13 4.78
C SER A 254 70.20 8.66 4.75
N VAL A 255 71.01 8.28 3.75
CA VAL A 255 71.69 6.97 3.72
C VAL A 255 72.84 6.97 4.76
N MET A 256 72.62 7.56 5.94
CA MET A 256 73.62 7.67 7.01
C MET A 256 73.14 7.16 8.38
N ASP A 257 71.99 6.47 8.46
CA ASP A 257 71.60 5.74 9.69
C ASP A 257 71.87 4.23 9.62
N SER A 258 72.87 3.83 8.86
CA SER A 258 73.68 2.65 9.20
C SER A 258 75.04 3.12 9.68
N ARG A 259 75.15 3.47 10.97
CA ARG A 259 76.44 3.59 11.67
C ARG A 259 77.06 2.22 11.94
N GLN A 260 77.15 1.38 10.93
CA GLN A 260 78.31 0.51 10.80
C GLN A 260 79.16 1.08 9.67
N ASN A 261 79.92 2.13 10.03
CA ASN A 261 81.06 2.61 9.26
C ASN A 261 82.10 1.47 9.19
N ILE A 262 81.91 0.51 8.28
CA ILE A 262 83.02 -0.29 7.80
C ILE A 262 83.75 0.60 6.80
N VAL A 263 84.55 1.51 7.35
CA VAL A 263 85.55 2.23 6.56
C VAL A 263 86.68 1.23 6.37
N PRO A 264 86.99 0.77 5.14
CA PRO A 264 88.23 0.06 4.92
C PRO A 264 89.35 1.03 5.28
N VAL A 265 90.08 0.76 6.36
CA VAL A 265 91.23 1.58 6.76
C VAL A 265 92.35 1.29 5.76
N SER A 266 92.29 1.91 4.58
CA SER A 266 93.49 2.16 3.80
C SER A 266 94.31 3.20 4.57
N GLY A 267 95.61 2.98 4.72
CA GLY A 267 96.49 3.71 5.65
C GLY A 267 96.53 5.24 5.53
N ASP A 268 95.88 5.82 4.53
CA ASP A 268 95.96 7.25 4.20
C ASP A 268 94.75 8.09 4.67
N LEU A 269 93.81 7.51 5.43
CA LEU A 269 92.68 8.27 6.03
C LEU A 269 93.09 8.86 7.39
N VAL A 270 93.15 10.19 7.48
CA VAL A 270 93.55 10.92 8.69
C VAL A 270 92.31 11.40 9.46
N MET A 271 92.25 11.05 10.75
CA MET A 271 91.24 11.54 11.69
C MET A 271 91.76 12.79 12.42
N GLN A 272 91.05 13.90 12.31
CA GLN A 272 91.25 15.08 13.15
C GLN A 272 89.96 15.40 13.90
N ASN A 273 90.05 15.56 15.22
CA ASN A 273 88.94 15.91 16.11
C ASN A 273 87.67 15.04 15.94
N GLY A 274 87.85 13.74 15.67
CA GLY A 274 86.75 12.79 15.56
C GLY A 274 85.98 12.82 14.24
N ILE A 275 86.45 13.57 13.23
CA ILE A 275 85.84 13.67 11.91
C ILE A 275 86.84 13.17 10.86
N PHE A 276 86.40 12.24 9.99
CA PHE A 276 87.20 11.74 8.88
C PHE A 276 87.27 12.81 7.78
N GLN A 277 88.48 13.23 7.39
CA GLN A 277 88.67 14.05 6.21
C GLN A 277 89.02 13.17 5.01
N SER A 278 88.48 13.52 3.84
CA SER A 278 88.69 12.79 2.61
C SER A 278 90.13 12.94 2.11
N SER A 279 90.82 11.84 1.81
CA SER A 279 92.16 11.86 1.22
C SER A 279 92.14 12.30 -0.24
N LEU A 280 93.30 12.74 -0.76
CA LEU A 280 93.44 13.27 -2.11
C LEU A 280 93.06 12.20 -3.15
N GLY A 281 91.92 12.40 -3.83
CA GLY A 281 91.39 11.48 -4.85
C GLY A 281 90.07 10.80 -4.49
N TYR A 282 89.56 10.96 -3.26
CA TYR A 282 88.25 10.46 -2.84
C TYR A 282 87.36 11.65 -2.44
N GLN A 283 86.21 11.86 -3.10
CA GLN A 283 85.23 12.88 -2.70
C GLN A 283 84.05 12.18 -2.00
N ILE A 284 83.70 12.65 -0.79
CA ILE A 284 82.48 12.18 -0.11
C ILE A 284 81.28 12.86 -0.80
N PRO A 285 80.25 12.13 -1.25
CA PRO A 285 79.11 12.73 -1.94
C PRO A 285 78.29 13.66 -1.03
N ASP A 286 77.82 14.79 -1.57
CA ASP A 286 76.89 15.69 -0.89
C ASP A 286 75.49 15.07 -0.72
N ASN A 287 74.74 15.56 0.27
CA ASN A 287 73.37 15.12 0.56
C ASN A 287 72.44 15.31 -0.66
N LEU A 288 71.78 14.25 -1.09
CA LEU A 288 70.78 14.28 -2.16
C LEU A 288 69.45 14.85 -1.65
N SER A 289 69.04 16.02 -2.12
CA SER A 289 67.70 16.57 -1.90
C SER A 289 66.76 16.19 -3.05
N LEU A 290 65.76 15.35 -2.79
CA LEU A 290 64.72 14.98 -3.76
C LEU A 290 63.51 15.92 -3.59
N GLU A 291 63.19 16.73 -4.60
CA GLU A 291 61.95 17.52 -4.63
C GLU A 291 61.01 16.93 -5.70
N SER A 292 59.90 16.33 -5.25
CA SER A 292 58.85 15.79 -6.12
C SER A 292 57.61 16.69 -6.04
N LYS A 293 57.34 17.47 -7.10
CA LYS A 293 56.03 18.12 -7.31
C LYS A 293 55.21 17.26 -8.27
N ARG A 294 54.46 16.28 -7.75
CA ARG A 294 53.61 15.41 -8.56
C ARG A 294 52.14 15.84 -8.48
N SER A 295 51.79 16.93 -9.16
CA SER A 295 50.40 17.38 -9.34
C SER A 295 49.52 16.35 -10.07
N THR A 296 50.13 15.37 -10.75
CA THR A 296 49.43 14.30 -11.47
C THR A 296 48.71 13.29 -10.56
N VAL A 297 49.01 13.24 -9.27
CA VAL A 297 48.35 12.34 -8.29
C VAL A 297 46.90 12.74 -8.02
N LEU A 298 46.54 14.02 -8.24
CA LEU A 298 45.17 14.51 -8.08
C LEU A 298 44.27 14.21 -9.30
N ILE A 299 44.84 13.82 -10.45
CA ILE A 299 44.08 13.58 -11.68
C ILE A 299 43.05 12.46 -11.51
N PRO A 300 43.38 11.26 -11.00
CA PRO A 300 42.40 10.19 -10.87
C PRO A 300 41.25 10.53 -9.90
N PRO A 301 41.49 11.05 -8.67
CA PRO A 301 40.42 11.49 -7.78
C PRO A 301 39.55 12.61 -8.38
N ALA A 302 40.16 13.57 -9.08
CA ALA A 302 39.42 14.65 -9.73
C ALA A 302 38.52 14.13 -10.86
N LEU A 303 38.99 13.17 -11.67
CA LEU A 303 38.18 12.52 -12.70
C LEU A 303 37.02 11.73 -12.09
N ILE A 304 37.24 11.02 -10.99
CA ILE A 304 36.18 10.31 -10.26
C ILE A 304 35.15 11.30 -9.70
N ALA A 305 35.61 12.40 -9.08
CA ALA A 305 34.74 13.44 -8.55
C ALA A 305 33.90 14.09 -9.67
N LEU A 306 34.50 14.42 -10.81
CA LEU A 306 33.80 14.93 -11.99
C LEU A 306 32.77 13.95 -12.53
N GLY A 307 33.12 12.66 -12.61
CA GLY A 307 32.21 11.60 -13.07
C GLY A 307 31.00 11.44 -12.15
N LEU A 308 31.21 11.43 -10.83
CA LEU A 308 30.13 11.40 -9.85
C LEU A 308 29.26 12.65 -9.92
N TYR A 309 29.86 13.81 -10.13
CA TYR A 309 29.14 15.07 -10.28
C TYR A 309 28.23 15.05 -11.49
N ALA A 310 28.80 14.77 -12.67
CA ALA A 310 28.08 14.69 -13.93
C ALA A 310 27.00 13.62 -13.88
N GLY A 311 27.30 12.45 -13.30
CA GLY A 311 26.34 11.36 -13.12
C GLY A 311 25.18 11.72 -12.19
N SER A 312 25.46 12.38 -11.06
CA SER A 312 24.42 12.82 -10.12
C SER A 312 23.51 13.89 -10.73
N MET A 313 24.08 14.83 -11.48
CA MET A 313 23.37 15.88 -12.20
C MET A 313 22.48 15.30 -13.30
N TRP A 314 23.03 14.40 -14.12
CA TRP A 314 22.28 13.67 -15.14
C TRP A 314 21.11 12.89 -14.53
N LYS A 315 21.39 12.10 -13.48
CA LYS A 315 20.37 11.28 -12.81
C LYS A 315 19.28 12.14 -12.18
N ALA A 316 19.62 13.26 -11.52
CA ALA A 316 18.63 14.17 -10.97
C ALA A 316 17.70 14.70 -12.08
N VAL A 317 18.24 15.13 -13.22
CA VAL A 317 17.40 15.61 -14.34
C VAL A 317 16.55 14.48 -14.93
N HIS A 318 17.10 13.27 -15.04
CA HIS A 318 16.38 12.10 -15.53
C HIS A 318 15.23 11.67 -14.61
N ASP A 319 15.44 11.73 -13.29
CA ASP A 319 14.48 11.28 -12.27
C ASP A 319 13.36 12.31 -11.96
N ILE A 320 13.32 13.45 -12.66
CA ILE A 320 12.30 14.51 -12.45
C ILE A 320 10.90 13.98 -12.70
N ASP A 321 10.68 13.31 -13.83
CA ASP A 321 9.34 12.87 -14.22
C ASP A 321 8.80 11.83 -13.22
N GLY A 322 9.65 10.92 -12.75
CA GLY A 322 9.33 9.98 -11.69
C GLY A 322 9.03 10.66 -10.34
N SER A 323 9.81 11.69 -9.99
CA SER A 323 9.58 12.50 -8.78
C SER A 323 8.26 13.27 -8.84
N ASN A 324 7.92 13.82 -10.00
CA ASN A 324 6.66 14.51 -10.27
C ASN A 324 5.48 13.53 -10.20
N ARG A 325 5.56 12.37 -10.84
CA ARG A 325 4.53 11.33 -10.76
C ARG A 325 4.28 10.89 -9.31
N LYS A 326 5.33 10.70 -8.50
CA LYS A 326 5.21 10.41 -7.05
C LYS A 326 4.58 11.54 -6.25
N LEU A 327 4.80 12.80 -6.63
CA LEU A 327 4.15 13.95 -6.00
C LEU A 327 2.65 13.94 -6.29
N VAL A 328 2.28 13.72 -7.54
CA VAL A 328 0.88 13.68 -7.98
C VAL A 328 0.15 12.46 -7.39
N LYS A 329 0.74 11.26 -7.39
CA LYS A 329 0.15 10.06 -6.74
C LYS A 329 -0.14 10.29 -5.24
N ARG A 330 0.77 10.97 -4.52
CA ARG A 330 0.53 11.35 -3.11
C ARG A 330 -0.55 12.42 -2.94
N PHE A 331 -0.77 13.26 -3.94
CA PHE A 331 -1.91 14.17 -3.93
C PHE A 331 -3.21 13.39 -4.14
N ALA A 332 -3.27 12.54 -5.17
CA ALA A 332 -4.41 11.69 -5.48
C ALA A 332 -4.85 10.87 -4.26
N GLY A 333 -3.93 10.11 -3.65
CA GLY A 333 -4.24 9.31 -2.45
C GLY A 333 -4.73 10.12 -1.24
N ARG A 334 -4.31 11.39 -1.10
CA ARG A 334 -4.84 12.29 -0.04
C ARG A 334 -6.23 12.81 -0.37
N VAL A 335 -6.57 12.97 -1.64
CA VAL A 335 -7.91 13.36 -2.08
C VAL A 335 -8.87 12.20 -1.88
N THR A 336 -8.51 11.00 -2.34
CA THR A 336 -9.37 9.81 -2.27
C THR A 336 -9.59 9.36 -0.82
N SER A 337 -8.59 9.51 0.06
CA SER A 337 -8.78 9.34 1.50
C SER A 337 -9.76 10.35 2.13
N LYS A 338 -9.88 11.57 1.59
CA LYS A 338 -10.83 12.59 2.09
C LYS A 338 -12.21 12.48 1.43
N LEU A 339 -12.27 11.92 0.23
CA LEU A 339 -13.47 11.74 -0.57
C LEU A 339 -13.63 10.24 -0.85
N PRO A 340 -13.98 9.43 0.17
CA PRO A 340 -14.11 7.99 0.05
C PRO A 340 -15.19 7.60 -0.97
N ILE A 341 -14.97 6.50 -1.70
CA ILE A 341 -15.94 5.99 -2.69
C ILE A 341 -17.22 5.48 -2.03
N GLU A 342 -17.11 5.07 -0.77
CA GLU A 342 -18.19 4.62 0.11
C GLU A 342 -19.31 5.65 0.24
N SER A 343 -19.02 6.94 0.01
CA SER A 343 -20.03 7.99 -0.06
C SER A 343 -21.02 7.86 -1.24
N PHE A 344 -20.67 7.05 -2.24
CA PHE A 344 -21.48 6.73 -3.41
C PHE A 344 -21.96 5.26 -3.40
N MET A 345 -21.71 4.50 -2.34
CA MET A 345 -22.16 3.11 -2.21
C MET A 345 -23.54 2.99 -1.54
N ASP A 346 -24.46 3.89 -1.91
CA ASP A 346 -25.83 3.97 -1.38
C ASP A 346 -26.86 3.25 -2.27
N TYR A 347 -26.41 2.34 -3.13
CA TYR A 347 -27.26 1.52 -3.98
C TYR A 347 -28.03 0.47 -3.18
N ASN A 348 -29.15 -0.01 -3.75
CA ASN A 348 -29.96 -1.05 -3.13
C ASN A 348 -29.18 -2.36 -3.03
N THR A 349 -29.22 -2.98 -1.85
CA THR A 349 -28.63 -4.31 -1.60
C THR A 349 -29.73 -5.33 -1.32
N PRO A 350 -29.49 -6.63 -1.58
CA PRO A 350 -30.46 -7.66 -1.23
C PRO A 350 -30.59 -7.80 0.29
N ASP A 351 -31.78 -7.50 0.82
CA ASP A 351 -32.06 -7.58 2.25
C ASP A 351 -32.13 -9.05 2.72
N PHE A 352 -31.31 -9.41 3.71
CA PHE A 352 -31.38 -10.71 4.36
C PHE A 352 -32.36 -10.68 5.54
N ILE A 353 -33.63 -10.38 5.25
CA ILE A 353 -34.70 -10.24 6.24
C ILE A 353 -35.97 -10.93 5.70
N ILE A 354 -36.66 -11.69 6.54
CA ILE A 354 -37.98 -12.25 6.21
C ILE A 354 -39.02 -11.15 6.44
N LYS A 355 -39.80 -10.83 5.41
CA LYS A 355 -40.85 -9.80 5.44
C LYS A 355 -42.17 -10.29 5.98
#